data_AF-A0A929VRN0-F1
#
_entry.id   AF-A0A929VRN0-F1
#
_cell.length_a   1.000
_cell.length_b   1.000
_cell.length_c   1.000
_cell.angle_alpha   90.00
_cell.angle_beta   90.00
_cell.angle_gamma   90.00
#
_symmetry.space_group_name_H-M   'P 1'
#
loop_
_entity.id
_entity.type
_entity.pdbx_description
1 polymer ?
#
loop_
_entity_poly.entity_id
_entity_poly.type
_entity_poly.pdbx_seq_one_letter_code
_entity_poly.pdbx_strand_id
1 'polypeptide(L)'
;MKILHISDTHNRHHDIGTLPEADIVIHSGDFTDRGTEAEALDFLNWWIELPHRHKLFVTGNHDLCLWDALNIEDLPGNVHFLQDKACTIEGISFFGLGYNHSELLIPMGIDVLITHEPPYMILDESSGMHWGNFLLRHQVLSTCPRLHCFGHAHESHGTATLLAGNELEMTRSNSSHLLELQQTTMPQVLQSAVSPEDLVTLQEVKLTKGITFSNGSVLDDCYQLAFPLHLIDVDARH
;
A
#
# COMPACT_ATOMS: atom_id res chain seq x y z
N MET A 1 -8.75 9.96 -12.25
CA MET A 1 -8.09 8.72 -12.68
C MET A 1 -8.59 7.64 -11.76
N LYS A 2 -9.23 6.59 -12.30
CA LYS A 2 -9.77 5.48 -11.51
C LYS A 2 -8.71 4.40 -11.32
N ILE A 3 -8.46 4.07 -10.06
CA ILE A 3 -7.53 3.02 -9.64
C ILE A 3 -8.33 1.87 -9.02
N LEU A 4 -8.09 0.66 -9.50
CA LEU A 4 -8.45 -0.57 -8.80
C LEU A 4 -7.25 -0.99 -7.95
N HIS A 5 -7.45 -1.16 -6.65
CA HIS A 5 -6.38 -1.54 -5.74
C HIS A 5 -6.68 -2.90 -5.10
N ILE A 6 -5.73 -3.84 -5.23
CA ILE A 6 -5.76 -5.15 -4.61
C ILE A 6 -4.40 -5.46 -3.97
N SER A 7 -4.36 -6.45 -3.08
CA SER A 7 -3.16 -6.92 -2.39
C SER A 7 -3.42 -8.31 -1.80
N ASP A 8 -2.35 -8.98 -1.36
CA ASP A 8 -2.43 -10.20 -0.54
C ASP A 8 -3.24 -11.31 -1.23
N THR A 9 -2.96 -11.55 -2.51
CA THR A 9 -3.68 -12.58 -3.26
C THR A 9 -3.16 -13.98 -2.99
N HIS A 10 -1.91 -14.16 -2.52
CA HIS A 10 -1.36 -15.45 -2.07
C HIS A 10 -1.71 -16.65 -2.98
N ASN A 11 -1.40 -16.56 -4.28
CA ASN A 11 -1.76 -17.54 -5.32
C ASN A 11 -3.26 -17.72 -5.62
N ARG A 12 -4.15 -16.93 -5.00
CA ARG A 12 -5.61 -16.96 -5.18
C ARG A 12 -6.11 -15.95 -6.22
N HIS A 13 -5.21 -15.34 -7.00
CA HIS A 13 -5.55 -14.31 -7.98
C HIS A 13 -6.53 -14.81 -9.07
N HIS A 14 -6.50 -16.11 -9.39
CA HIS A 14 -7.48 -16.74 -10.27
C HIS A 14 -8.88 -16.88 -9.66
N ASP A 15 -9.02 -16.84 -8.33
CA ASP A 15 -10.30 -16.99 -7.65
C ASP A 15 -11.06 -15.66 -7.52
N ILE A 16 -10.40 -14.51 -7.70
CA ILE A 16 -11.00 -13.16 -7.57
C ILE A 16 -12.09 -12.93 -8.63
N GLY A 17 -12.01 -13.66 -9.75
CA GLY A 17 -12.96 -13.54 -10.86
C GLY A 17 -12.69 -12.31 -11.72
N THR A 18 -13.75 -11.69 -12.24
CA THR A 18 -13.62 -10.53 -13.13
C THR A 18 -13.36 -9.27 -12.35
N LEU A 19 -12.19 -8.67 -12.57
CA LEU A 19 -11.84 -7.37 -11.98
C LEU A 19 -12.65 -6.23 -12.62
N PRO A 20 -13.11 -5.24 -11.84
CA PRO A 20 -13.79 -4.06 -12.37
C PRO A 20 -12.91 -3.26 -13.34
N GLU A 21 -13.57 -2.54 -14.27
CA GLU A 21 -12.88 -1.59 -15.15
C GLU A 21 -12.26 -0.44 -14.35
N ALA A 22 -10.98 -0.17 -14.63
CA ALA A 22 -10.23 0.96 -14.08
C ALA A 22 -9.14 1.39 -15.07
N ASP A 23 -8.66 2.63 -14.93
CA ASP A 23 -7.55 3.14 -15.75
C ASP A 23 -6.24 2.43 -15.39
N ILE A 24 -6.07 2.17 -14.09
CA ILE A 24 -4.90 1.52 -13.50
C ILE A 24 -5.35 0.43 -12.52
N VAL A 25 -4.66 -0.71 -12.51
CA VAL A 25 -4.74 -1.69 -11.42
C VAL A 25 -3.41 -1.77 -10.66
N ILE A 26 -3.49 -1.80 -9.33
CA ILE A 26 -2.35 -1.86 -8.42
C ILE A 26 -2.42 -3.15 -7.60
N HIS A 27 -1.30 -3.88 -7.49
CA HIS A 27 -1.11 -4.97 -6.53
C HIS A 27 -0.02 -4.62 -5.52
N SER A 28 -0.37 -4.40 -4.25
CA SER A 28 0.59 -3.95 -3.23
C SER A 28 1.30 -5.09 -2.49
N GLY A 29 1.81 -6.09 -3.21
CA GLY A 29 2.57 -7.20 -2.63
C GLY A 29 1.75 -8.40 -2.15
N ASP A 30 2.45 -9.48 -1.84
CA ASP A 30 1.93 -10.79 -1.44
C ASP A 30 1.04 -11.44 -2.50
N PHE A 31 1.53 -11.44 -3.74
CA PHE A 31 0.88 -12.19 -4.81
C PHE A 31 1.23 -13.69 -4.78
N THR A 32 2.34 -14.05 -4.14
CA THR A 32 2.76 -15.45 -3.92
C THR A 32 2.44 -15.93 -2.49
N ASP A 33 2.40 -17.25 -2.28
CA ASP A 33 2.29 -17.85 -0.93
C ASP A 33 3.66 -18.25 -0.37
N ARG A 34 4.54 -18.84 -1.19
CA ARG A 34 5.87 -19.33 -0.72
C ARG A 34 7.04 -18.59 -1.36
N GLY A 35 6.78 -17.59 -2.19
CA GLY A 35 7.81 -16.81 -2.85
C GLY A 35 8.62 -17.57 -3.87
N THR A 36 8.08 -18.63 -4.45
CA THR A 36 8.79 -19.39 -5.49
C THR A 36 8.68 -18.69 -6.84
N GLU A 37 9.69 -18.88 -7.70
CA GLU A 37 9.67 -18.35 -9.07
C GLU A 37 8.45 -18.85 -9.87
N ALA A 38 8.00 -20.09 -9.61
CA ALA A 38 6.84 -20.66 -10.26
C ALA A 38 5.54 -19.93 -9.89
N GLU A 39 5.37 -19.57 -8.62
CA GLU A 39 4.22 -18.77 -8.16
C GLU A 39 4.26 -17.34 -8.71
N ALA A 40 5.44 -16.71 -8.71
CA ALA A 40 5.60 -15.39 -9.30
C ALA A 40 5.30 -15.40 -10.81
N LEU A 41 5.73 -16.45 -11.53
CA LEU A 41 5.43 -16.59 -12.95
C LEU A 41 3.93 -16.82 -13.21
N ASP A 42 3.26 -17.61 -12.38
CA ASP A 42 1.80 -17.82 -12.46
C ASP A 42 1.05 -16.50 -12.29
N PHE A 43 1.38 -15.75 -11.24
CA PHE A 43 0.85 -14.41 -11.03
C PHE A 43 1.14 -13.49 -12.22
N LEU A 44 2.37 -13.44 -12.72
CA LEU A 44 2.74 -12.57 -13.83
C LEU A 44 1.96 -12.93 -15.10
N ASN A 45 1.75 -14.21 -15.40
CA ASN A 45 0.94 -14.64 -16.54
C ASN A 45 -0.50 -14.14 -16.44
N TRP A 46 -1.13 -14.27 -15.27
CA TRP A 46 -2.45 -13.70 -15.02
C TRP A 46 -2.45 -12.17 -15.11
N TRP A 47 -1.46 -11.55 -14.48
CA TRP A 47 -1.34 -10.10 -14.37
C TRP A 47 -1.21 -9.45 -15.74
N ILE A 48 -0.32 -9.94 -16.61
CA ILE A 48 -0.09 -9.37 -17.95
C ILE A 48 -1.32 -9.50 -18.87
N GLU A 49 -2.22 -10.46 -18.62
CA GLU A 49 -3.45 -10.65 -19.41
C GLU A 49 -4.59 -9.71 -19.02
N LEU A 50 -4.53 -9.07 -17.84
CA LEU A 50 -5.56 -8.13 -17.40
C LEU A 50 -5.77 -6.98 -18.40
N PRO A 51 -7.03 -6.58 -18.69
CA PRO A 51 -7.36 -5.60 -19.72
C PRO A 51 -7.03 -4.15 -19.33
N HIS A 52 -6.65 -3.91 -18.08
CA HIS A 52 -6.33 -2.59 -17.55
C HIS A 52 -5.18 -1.95 -18.30
N ARG A 53 -5.29 -0.64 -18.54
CA ARG A 53 -4.36 0.08 -19.41
C ARG A 53 -2.95 0.12 -18.82
N HIS A 54 -2.83 0.29 -17.50
CA HIS A 54 -1.57 0.18 -16.77
C HIS A 54 -1.73 -0.71 -15.54
N LYS A 55 -0.68 -1.48 -15.23
CA LYS A 55 -0.65 -2.40 -14.10
C LYS A 55 0.62 -2.20 -13.28
N LEU A 56 0.49 -1.86 -12.01
CA LEU A 56 1.62 -1.54 -11.13
C LEU A 56 1.65 -2.54 -9.98
N PHE A 57 2.83 -3.00 -9.59
CA PHE A 57 2.95 -3.89 -8.44
C PHE A 57 4.29 -3.74 -7.74
N VAL A 58 4.28 -4.07 -6.45
CA VAL A 58 5.47 -4.16 -5.58
C VAL A 58 5.51 -5.55 -4.94
N THR A 59 6.64 -5.91 -4.33
CA THR A 59 6.77 -7.14 -3.54
C THR A 59 6.26 -6.96 -2.12
N GLY A 60 5.69 -8.03 -1.56
CA GLY A 60 5.38 -8.18 -0.14
C GLY A 60 6.33 -9.16 0.57
N ASN A 61 5.96 -9.57 1.78
CA ASN A 61 6.76 -10.48 2.59
C ASN A 61 6.75 -11.94 2.13
N HIS A 62 5.80 -12.33 1.28
CA HIS A 62 5.75 -13.66 0.68
C HIS A 62 6.48 -13.74 -0.66
N ASP A 63 6.78 -12.63 -1.33
CA ASP A 63 7.35 -12.59 -2.69
C ASP A 63 8.87 -12.78 -2.74
N LEU A 64 9.38 -13.78 -2.01
CA LEU A 64 10.80 -14.00 -1.70
C LEU A 64 11.72 -14.01 -2.94
N CYS A 65 11.31 -14.67 -4.03
CA CYS A 65 12.13 -14.77 -5.25
C CYS A 65 12.43 -13.42 -5.92
N LEU A 66 11.70 -12.36 -5.57
CA LEU A 66 11.83 -11.04 -6.17
C LEU A 66 12.41 -9.99 -5.21
N TRP A 67 12.74 -10.32 -3.96
CA TRP A 67 13.27 -9.33 -3.00
C TRP A 67 14.56 -8.64 -3.46
N ASP A 68 15.49 -9.37 -4.08
CA ASP A 68 16.73 -8.79 -4.61
C ASP A 68 16.61 -8.37 -6.09
N ALA A 69 15.42 -8.48 -6.68
CA ALA A 69 15.22 -8.20 -8.09
C ALA A 69 15.23 -6.68 -8.33
N LEU A 70 16.25 -6.21 -9.04
CA LEU A 70 16.27 -4.81 -9.49
C LEU A 70 15.23 -4.55 -10.57
N ASN A 71 14.91 -5.53 -11.41
CA ASN A 71 13.94 -5.46 -12.51
C ASN A 71 13.45 -6.86 -12.86
N ILE A 72 12.36 -6.93 -13.62
CA ILE A 72 11.92 -8.13 -14.31
C ILE A 72 12.07 -7.88 -15.81
N GLU A 73 12.82 -8.75 -16.50
CA GLU A 73 13.05 -8.64 -17.94
C GLU A 73 11.76 -8.95 -18.72
N ASP A 74 11.66 -8.39 -19.92
CA ASP A 74 10.56 -8.66 -20.88
C ASP A 74 9.13 -8.36 -20.39
N LEU A 75 8.97 -7.55 -19.34
CA LEU A 75 7.64 -7.03 -18.98
C LEU A 75 7.05 -6.16 -20.12
N PRO A 76 5.76 -6.31 -20.45
CA PRO A 76 5.09 -5.42 -21.38
C PRO A 76 5.20 -3.97 -20.92
N GLY A 77 5.27 -3.01 -21.86
CA GLY A 77 5.50 -1.59 -21.54
C GLY A 77 4.42 -0.91 -20.69
N ASN A 78 3.29 -1.58 -20.46
CA ASN A 78 2.21 -1.13 -19.58
C ASN A 78 2.15 -1.85 -18.22
N VAL A 79 3.17 -2.68 -17.92
CA VAL A 79 3.32 -3.39 -16.65
C VAL A 79 4.56 -2.86 -15.94
N HIS A 80 4.37 -2.41 -14.71
CA HIS A 80 5.35 -1.65 -13.96
C HIS A 80 5.65 -2.35 -12.64
N PHE A 81 6.83 -2.95 -12.56
CA PHE A 81 7.37 -3.45 -11.30
C PHE A 81 8.10 -2.30 -10.58
N LEU A 82 7.56 -1.85 -9.45
CA LEU A 82 8.01 -0.63 -8.75
C LEU A 82 8.71 -0.95 -7.43
N GLN A 83 9.83 -1.66 -7.47
CA GLN A 83 10.66 -1.82 -6.27
C GLN A 83 11.68 -0.68 -6.17
N ASP A 84 11.47 0.21 -5.19
CA ASP A 84 12.21 1.45 -4.93
C ASP A 84 12.30 2.39 -6.14
N LYS A 85 11.23 2.44 -6.92
CA LYS A 85 11.19 3.13 -8.20
C LYS A 85 9.96 3.97 -8.35
N ALA A 86 10.16 5.06 -9.08
CA ALA A 86 9.09 5.92 -9.54
C ALA A 86 8.72 5.63 -10.99
N CYS A 87 7.46 5.84 -11.32
CA CYS A 87 7.01 6.03 -12.70
C CYS A 87 5.99 7.16 -12.78
N THR A 88 5.77 7.69 -13.98
CA THR A 88 4.74 8.71 -14.22
C THR A 88 3.80 8.21 -15.30
N ILE A 89 2.51 8.20 -14.98
CA ILE A 89 1.44 7.77 -15.88
C ILE A 89 0.45 8.91 -15.98
N GLU A 90 0.27 9.46 -17.18
CA GLU A 90 -0.69 10.55 -17.45
C GLU A 90 -0.53 11.78 -16.54
N GLY A 91 0.71 12.08 -16.13
CA GLY A 91 1.02 13.22 -15.26
C GLY A 91 0.85 12.95 -13.76
N ILE A 92 0.41 11.74 -13.36
CA ILE A 92 0.37 11.28 -11.97
C ILE A 92 1.65 10.52 -11.66
N SER A 93 2.30 10.88 -10.56
CA SER A 93 3.55 10.27 -10.10
C SER A 93 3.30 9.14 -9.10
N PHE A 94 3.87 7.97 -9.39
CA PHE A 94 3.78 6.77 -8.57
C PHE A 94 5.16 6.43 -8.03
N PHE A 95 5.23 5.95 -6.79
CA PHE A 95 6.44 5.35 -6.23
C PHE A 95 6.09 4.07 -5.50
N GLY A 96 6.84 3.02 -5.75
CA GLY A 96 6.74 1.78 -4.99
C GLY A 96 7.98 1.56 -4.13
N LEU A 97 7.78 1.14 -2.88
CA LEU A 97 8.84 0.77 -1.94
C LEU A 97 8.87 -0.75 -1.80
N GLY A 98 10.06 -1.34 -1.85
CA GLY A 98 10.23 -2.77 -1.57
C GLY A 98 9.90 -3.13 -0.12
N TYR A 99 9.40 -4.34 0.11
CA TYR A 99 9.21 -4.83 1.48
C TYR A 99 10.52 -4.82 2.27
N ASN A 100 10.50 -4.37 3.54
CA ASN A 100 11.68 -4.18 4.41
C ASN A 100 12.77 -3.22 3.87
N HIS A 101 12.49 -2.42 2.85
CA HIS A 101 13.42 -1.40 2.37
C HIS A 101 13.22 -0.08 3.11
N SER A 102 14.27 0.75 3.16
CA SER A 102 14.25 1.98 3.95
C SER A 102 13.24 2.99 3.41
N GLU A 103 12.38 3.50 4.28
CA GLU A 103 11.34 4.49 3.98
C GLU A 103 11.93 5.84 3.58
N LEU A 104 13.23 6.06 3.86
CA LEU A 104 13.99 7.23 3.40
C LEU A 104 14.15 7.27 1.87
N LEU A 105 13.89 6.16 1.17
CA LEU A 105 13.89 6.11 -0.30
C LEU A 105 12.66 6.79 -0.90
N ILE A 106 11.59 7.00 -0.12
CA ILE A 106 10.36 7.61 -0.61
C ILE A 106 10.64 9.07 -1.00
N PRO A 107 10.47 9.45 -2.29
CA PRO A 107 10.78 10.79 -2.74
C PRO A 107 9.66 11.76 -2.40
N MET A 108 10.02 13.03 -2.20
CA MET A 108 9.06 14.11 -2.06
C MET A 108 8.29 14.37 -3.37
N GLY A 109 7.03 14.78 -3.24
CA GLY A 109 6.22 15.24 -4.38
C GLY A 109 5.55 14.13 -5.19
N ILE A 110 5.52 12.90 -4.67
CA ILE A 110 4.75 11.81 -5.27
C ILE A 110 3.25 11.99 -5.05
N ASP A 111 2.45 11.51 -6.00
CA ASP A 111 0.99 11.50 -5.89
C ASP A 111 0.48 10.21 -5.27
N VAL A 112 1.03 9.07 -5.67
CA VAL A 112 0.62 7.75 -5.22
C VAL A 112 1.82 6.97 -4.69
N LEU A 113 1.74 6.54 -3.42
CA LEU A 113 2.70 5.65 -2.80
C LEU A 113 2.15 4.23 -2.78
N ILE A 114 2.97 3.24 -3.10
CA ILE A 114 2.64 1.82 -3.02
C ILE A 114 3.68 1.16 -2.10
N THR A 115 3.24 0.62 -0.98
CA THR A 115 4.06 -0.21 -0.08
C THR A 115 3.31 -1.48 0.19
N HIS A 116 3.97 -2.54 0.64
CA HIS A 116 3.24 -3.69 1.16
C HIS A 116 2.80 -3.45 2.60
N GLU A 117 3.73 -3.02 3.47
CA GLU A 117 3.43 -2.71 4.87
C GLU A 117 2.52 -1.49 5.00
N PRO A 118 1.52 -1.52 5.91
CA PRO A 118 0.71 -0.36 6.24
C PRO A 118 1.49 0.62 7.12
N PRO A 119 1.12 1.91 7.14
CA PRO A 119 1.61 2.84 8.15
C PRO A 119 0.98 2.54 9.52
N TYR A 120 1.78 2.63 10.59
CA TYR A 120 1.32 2.32 11.96
C TYR A 120 0.05 3.08 12.39
N MET A 121 -0.93 2.36 12.93
CA MET A 121 -2.26 2.83 13.34
C MET A 121 -3.17 3.30 12.19
N ILE A 122 -2.86 2.96 10.94
CA ILE A 122 -3.67 3.33 9.77
C ILE A 122 -3.98 2.07 8.98
N LEU A 123 -5.19 1.54 9.17
CA LEU A 123 -5.67 0.31 8.51
C LEU A 123 -4.67 -0.85 8.64
N ASP A 124 -4.06 -1.00 9.81
CA ASP A 124 -2.95 -1.91 10.07
C ASP A 124 -3.24 -2.99 11.14
N GLU A 125 -4.49 -3.10 11.58
CA GLU A 125 -4.89 -4.05 12.62
C GLU A 125 -5.36 -5.38 11.98
N SER A 126 -4.75 -6.49 12.39
CA SER A 126 -5.23 -7.85 12.06
C SER A 126 -5.01 -8.77 13.24
N SER A 127 -6.00 -9.61 13.55
CA SER A 127 -5.99 -10.52 14.71
C SER A 127 -5.73 -9.80 16.04
N GLY A 128 -6.22 -8.56 16.16
CA GLY A 128 -6.06 -7.71 17.36
C GLY A 128 -4.65 -7.17 17.60
N MET A 129 -3.78 -7.21 16.58
CA MET A 129 -2.42 -6.67 16.61
C MET A 129 -2.22 -5.65 15.50
N HIS A 130 -1.45 -4.60 15.77
CA HIS A 130 -1.01 -3.63 14.77
C HIS A 130 0.26 -4.11 14.07
N TRP A 131 0.20 -4.21 12.75
CA TRP A 131 1.30 -4.65 11.88
C TRP A 131 1.96 -3.50 11.12
N GLY A 132 1.54 -2.25 11.38
CA GLY A 132 2.02 -1.11 10.63
C GLY A 132 3.42 -0.66 11.05
N ASN A 133 4.12 -0.09 10.07
CA ASN A 133 5.46 0.43 10.23
C ASN A 133 5.41 1.90 10.70
N PHE A 134 6.07 2.17 11.82
CA PHE A 134 6.07 3.49 12.44
C PHE A 134 6.86 4.53 11.63
N LEU A 135 8.03 4.15 11.10
CA LEU A 135 8.86 5.06 10.30
C LEU A 135 8.18 5.37 8.97
N LEU A 136 7.51 4.37 8.38
CA LEU A 136 6.69 4.55 7.18
C LEU A 136 5.59 5.58 7.42
N ARG A 137 4.87 5.50 8.54
CA ARG A 137 3.85 6.51 8.87
C ARG A 137 4.43 7.91 8.89
N HIS A 138 5.57 8.12 9.56
CA HIS A 138 6.21 9.44 9.59
C HIS A 138 6.58 9.94 8.20
N GLN A 139 7.12 9.06 7.35
CA GLN A 139 7.47 9.46 5.99
C GLN A 139 6.26 9.74 5.10
N VAL A 140 5.18 8.96 5.22
CA VAL A 140 3.95 9.20 4.47
C VAL A 140 3.35 10.55 4.85
N LEU A 141 3.32 10.89 6.14
CA LEU A 141 2.82 12.18 6.59
C LEU A 141 3.71 13.34 6.10
N SER A 142 5.02 13.14 6.03
CA SER A 142 5.98 14.14 5.58
C SER A 142 5.95 14.37 4.06
N THR A 143 5.90 13.28 3.28
CA THR A 143 5.85 13.30 1.81
C THR A 143 4.46 13.67 1.29
N CYS A 144 3.42 13.38 2.08
CA CYS A 144 2.03 13.74 1.85
C CYS A 144 1.55 13.33 0.43
N PRO A 145 1.56 12.03 0.09
CA PRO A 145 0.96 11.56 -1.15
C PRO A 145 -0.56 11.82 -1.13
N ARG A 146 -1.19 11.86 -2.30
CA ARG A 146 -2.66 11.93 -2.40
C ARG A 146 -3.28 10.58 -2.03
N LEU A 147 -2.62 9.49 -2.44
CA LEU A 147 -3.05 8.12 -2.18
C LEU A 147 -1.86 7.28 -1.68
N HIS A 148 -2.08 6.48 -0.65
CA HIS A 148 -1.16 5.43 -0.19
C HIS A 148 -1.87 4.07 -0.23
N CYS A 149 -1.38 3.19 -1.10
CA CYS A 149 -1.86 1.83 -1.32
C CYS A 149 -0.96 0.82 -0.59
N PHE A 150 -1.55 -0.09 0.19
CA PHE A 150 -0.87 -1.15 0.92
C PHE A 150 -1.78 -2.35 1.24
N GLY A 151 -1.25 -3.38 1.90
CA GLY A 151 -1.98 -4.58 2.29
C GLY A 151 -1.55 -5.10 3.66
N HIS A 152 -1.18 -6.38 3.73
CA HIS A 152 -0.60 -7.08 4.88
C HIS A 152 -1.55 -7.31 6.07
N ALA A 153 -2.26 -6.29 6.52
CA ALA A 153 -3.24 -6.38 7.61
C ALA A 153 -4.63 -6.71 7.06
N HIS A 154 -4.91 -7.99 6.81
CA HIS A 154 -6.09 -8.45 6.07
C HIS A 154 -7.42 -7.95 6.66
N GLU A 155 -7.61 -8.01 7.99
CA GLU A 155 -8.86 -7.59 8.64
C GLU A 155 -9.13 -6.08 8.58
N SER A 156 -8.12 -5.28 8.22
CA SER A 156 -8.20 -3.84 8.05
C SER A 156 -8.45 -3.38 6.61
N HIS A 157 -8.90 -4.28 5.73
CA HIS A 157 -9.33 -3.95 4.38
C HIS A 157 -10.23 -2.70 4.32
N GLY A 158 -9.99 -1.84 3.31
CA GLY A 158 -10.85 -0.70 3.00
C GLY A 158 -10.07 0.59 2.79
N THR A 159 -10.70 1.72 3.13
CA THR A 159 -10.11 3.05 2.90
C THR A 159 -10.24 3.96 4.12
N ALA A 160 -9.29 4.88 4.27
CA ALA A 160 -9.34 5.94 5.26
C ALA A 160 -8.82 7.23 4.64
N THR A 161 -9.32 8.38 5.05
CA THR A 161 -8.83 9.68 4.60
C THR A 161 -8.45 10.51 5.80
N LEU A 162 -7.21 11.00 5.81
CA LEU A 162 -6.73 11.99 6.75
C LEU A 162 -6.91 13.37 6.14
N LEU A 163 -7.73 14.21 6.76
CA LEU A 163 -8.03 15.57 6.29
C LEU A 163 -6.95 16.57 6.74
N ALA A 164 -6.86 17.68 6.02
CA ALA A 164 -5.99 18.80 6.38
C ALA A 164 -6.48 19.41 7.71
N GLY A 165 -5.81 19.08 8.82
CA GLY A 165 -6.26 19.46 10.17
C GLY A 165 -6.08 18.38 11.26
N ASN A 166 -5.55 17.20 10.92
CA ASN A 166 -5.32 16.04 11.79
C ASN A 166 -6.58 15.23 12.14
N GLU A 167 -7.68 15.39 11.40
CA GLU A 167 -8.88 14.55 11.53
C GLU A 167 -8.79 13.34 10.59
N LEU A 168 -8.87 12.10 11.12
CA LEU A 168 -9.01 10.89 10.32
C LEU A 168 -10.49 10.54 10.17
N GLU A 169 -10.96 10.50 8.93
CA GLU A 169 -12.21 9.86 8.54
C GLU A 169 -11.93 8.43 8.03
N MET A 170 -12.41 7.41 8.74
CA MET A 170 -12.24 6.02 8.31
C MET A 170 -13.54 5.47 7.73
N THR A 171 -13.48 4.88 6.54
CA THR A 171 -14.54 4.05 5.97
C THR A 171 -14.11 2.59 6.05
N ARG A 172 -14.40 1.95 7.18
CA ARG A 172 -14.33 0.49 7.30
C ARG A 172 -15.58 -0.10 6.69
N SER A 173 -15.47 -1.26 6.04
CA SER A 173 -16.63 -2.04 5.60
C SER A 173 -17.61 -2.21 6.78
N ASN A 174 -18.70 -1.42 6.74
CA ASN A 174 -19.85 -1.33 7.66
C ASN A 174 -19.86 -0.32 8.83
N SER A 175 -18.91 0.61 8.98
CA SER A 175 -19.15 1.81 9.81
C SER A 175 -18.19 2.96 9.52
N SER A 176 -18.73 4.19 9.50
CA SER A 176 -17.96 5.43 9.50
C SER A 176 -17.64 5.82 10.94
N HIS A 177 -16.36 5.81 11.31
CA HIS A 177 -15.90 6.34 12.60
C HIS A 177 -14.89 7.45 12.36
N LEU A 178 -15.16 8.63 12.93
CA LEU A 178 -14.17 9.69 13.11
C LEU A 178 -13.27 9.26 14.28
N LEU A 179 -12.00 9.02 13.99
CA LEU A 179 -10.98 8.81 15.01
C LEU A 179 -10.10 10.06 15.01
N GLU A 180 -9.97 10.73 16.14
CA GLU A 180 -8.85 11.66 16.30
C GLU A 180 -7.57 10.82 16.26
N LEU A 181 -6.61 11.22 15.41
CA LEU A 181 -5.24 10.74 15.57
C LEU A 181 -4.75 11.24 16.93
N GLN A 182 -4.96 10.42 17.97
CA GLN A 182 -4.32 10.66 19.24
C GLN A 182 -2.82 10.78 18.96
N GLN A 183 -2.21 11.80 19.56
CA GLN A 183 -0.76 12.01 19.57
C GLN A 183 -0.13 10.81 20.31
N THR A 184 -0.01 9.68 19.63
CA THR A 184 0.54 8.46 20.23
C THR A 184 2.05 8.60 20.26
N THR A 185 2.58 8.69 21.47
CA THR A 185 4.01 8.57 21.74
C THR A 185 4.52 7.21 21.22
N MET A 186 5.74 7.19 20.68
CA MET A 186 6.40 5.96 20.24
C MET A 186 6.30 4.87 21.33
N PRO A 187 5.96 3.61 20.98
CA PRO A 187 6.05 2.49 21.91
C PRO A 187 7.45 2.45 22.56
N GLN A 188 7.54 2.21 23.87
CA GLN A 188 8.81 2.23 24.62
C GLN A 188 9.90 1.33 24.01
N VAL A 189 9.51 0.26 23.33
CA VAL A 189 10.39 -0.70 22.65
C VAL A 189 11.10 -0.08 21.43
N LEU A 190 10.45 0.84 20.72
CA LEU A 190 11.04 1.55 19.58
C LEU A 190 11.88 2.75 20.04
N GLN A 191 11.57 3.36 21.19
CA GLN A 191 12.38 4.44 21.77
C GLN A 191 13.83 4.01 22.09
N SER A 192 14.07 2.73 22.37
CA SER A 192 15.42 2.21 22.59
C SER A 192 16.15 1.75 21.33
N ALA A 193 15.45 1.67 20.19
CA ALA A 193 16.01 1.22 18.90
C ALA A 193 16.27 2.37 17.91
N VAL A 194 15.69 3.54 18.17
CA VAL A 194 15.78 4.74 17.31
C VAL A 194 16.77 5.73 17.94
N SER A 195 17.65 6.32 17.14
CA SER A 195 18.68 7.22 17.67
C SER A 195 18.03 8.50 18.25
N PRO A 196 18.65 9.15 19.26
CA PRO A 196 18.15 10.42 19.80
C PRO A 196 18.00 11.54 18.76
N GLU A 197 18.73 11.46 17.65
CA GLU A 197 18.70 12.43 16.55
C GLU A 197 17.45 12.23 15.67
N ASP A 198 17.02 10.98 15.48
CA ASP A 198 15.78 10.62 14.77
C ASP A 198 14.52 10.94 15.61
N LEU A 199 14.61 10.87 16.95
CA LEU A 199 13.53 11.25 17.87
C LEU A 199 13.19 12.76 17.84
N VAL A 200 14.13 13.61 17.39
CA VAL A 200 13.98 15.08 17.38
C VAL A 200 13.10 15.58 16.21
N THR A 201 12.78 14.74 15.21
CA THR A 201 12.03 15.12 14.01
C THR A 201 10.55 14.73 14.00
N LEU A 202 10.00 14.25 15.11
CA LEU A 202 8.56 14.06 15.31
C LEU A 202 7.84 15.36 15.70
N GLN A 203 8.23 16.49 15.11
CA GLN A 203 7.47 17.74 15.21
C GLN A 203 6.11 17.55 14.52
N GLU A 204 5.07 18.21 15.03
CA GLU A 204 3.71 18.16 14.48
C GLU A 204 3.72 18.38 12.95
N VAL A 205 3.57 17.31 12.18
CA VAL A 205 3.49 17.40 10.72
C VAL A 205 2.13 18.00 10.39
N LYS A 206 2.13 19.31 10.09
CA LYS A 206 0.93 19.99 9.61
C LYS A 206 0.71 19.63 8.15
N LEU A 207 -0.27 18.78 7.89
CA LEU A 207 -0.61 18.36 6.54
C LEU A 207 -1.01 19.54 5.66
N THR A 208 -0.46 19.57 4.45
CA THR A 208 -0.74 20.61 3.45
C THR A 208 -1.95 20.27 2.57
N LYS A 209 -2.30 18.99 2.50
CA LYS A 209 -3.48 18.42 1.81
C LYS A 209 -3.86 17.09 2.49
N GLY A 210 -5.06 16.58 2.21
CA GLY A 210 -5.49 15.29 2.72
C GLY A 210 -4.75 14.11 2.07
N ILE A 211 -4.70 12.99 2.79
CA ILE A 211 -4.11 11.72 2.32
C ILE A 211 -5.21 10.65 2.37
N THR A 212 -5.47 9.99 1.26
CA THR A 212 -6.28 8.77 1.26
C THR A 212 -5.37 7.55 1.40
N PHE A 213 -5.72 6.68 2.32
CA PHE A 213 -5.08 5.39 2.56
C PHE A 213 -6.00 4.29 2.06
N SER A 214 -5.42 3.27 1.47
CA SER A 214 -6.16 2.10 1.02
C SER A 214 -5.41 0.84 1.39
N ASN A 215 -6.10 -0.02 2.15
CA ASN A 215 -5.71 -1.40 2.36
C ASN A 215 -6.45 -2.26 1.32
N GLY A 216 -5.68 -2.86 0.41
CA GLY A 216 -6.16 -3.61 -0.74
C GLY A 216 -6.29 -5.12 -0.51
N SER A 217 -6.04 -5.63 0.71
CA SER A 217 -6.09 -7.08 0.97
C SER A 217 -7.41 -7.68 0.51
N VAL A 218 -7.35 -8.74 -0.30
CA VAL A 218 -8.56 -9.41 -0.83
C VAL A 218 -8.94 -10.66 -0.04
N LEU A 219 -7.99 -11.20 0.72
CA LEU A 219 -8.17 -12.38 1.56
C LEU A 219 -8.33 -11.99 3.04
N ASP A 220 -9.04 -12.81 3.81
CA ASP A 220 -9.03 -12.77 5.28
C ASP A 220 -7.79 -13.48 5.86
N ASP A 221 -7.64 -13.47 7.19
CA ASP A 221 -6.57 -14.18 7.92
C ASP A 221 -6.64 -15.73 7.73
N CYS A 222 -7.73 -16.27 7.15
CA CYS A 222 -7.90 -17.67 6.78
C CYS A 222 -7.61 -17.94 5.29
N TYR A 223 -7.05 -16.96 4.57
CA TYR A 223 -6.73 -17.02 3.14
C TYR A 223 -7.95 -17.30 2.25
N GLN A 224 -9.14 -16.89 2.69
CA GLN A 224 -10.38 -16.94 1.92
C GLN A 224 -10.70 -15.57 1.36
N LEU A 225 -11.22 -15.53 0.13
CA LEU A 225 -11.74 -14.28 -0.44
C LEU A 225 -12.90 -13.79 0.41
N ALA A 226 -12.69 -12.63 1.05
CA ALA A 226 -13.61 -12.12 2.05
C ALA A 226 -14.08 -10.69 1.75
N PHE A 227 -13.26 -9.92 1.05
CA PHE A 227 -13.46 -8.48 0.92
C PHE A 227 -13.88 -8.06 -0.48
N PRO A 228 -14.81 -7.08 -0.60
CA PRO A 228 -15.20 -6.54 -1.89
C PRO A 228 -14.07 -5.71 -2.49
N LEU A 229 -13.94 -5.73 -3.82
CA LEU A 229 -13.02 -4.85 -4.52
C LEU A 229 -13.52 -3.40 -4.50
N HIS A 230 -12.64 -2.44 -4.23
CA HIS A 230 -12.97 -1.02 -4.27
C HIS A 230 -12.17 -0.26 -5.33
N LEU A 231 -12.81 0.80 -5.84
CA LEU A 231 -12.24 1.73 -6.80
C LEU A 231 -11.96 3.06 -6.11
N ILE A 232 -10.83 3.66 -6.44
CA ILE A 232 -10.39 4.94 -5.87
C ILE A 232 -10.25 5.93 -7.02
N ASP A 233 -10.85 7.12 -6.88
CA ASP A 233 -10.63 8.21 -7.81
C ASP A 233 -9.60 9.17 -7.23
N VAL A 234 -8.38 9.13 -7.76
CA VAL A 234 -7.28 9.99 -7.29
C VAL A 234 -7.58 11.47 -7.54
N ASP A 235 -8.42 11.80 -8.54
CA ASP A 235 -8.76 13.17 -8.90
C ASP A 235 -9.97 13.74 -8.15
N ALA A 236 -10.60 12.95 -7.30
CA ALA A 236 -11.59 13.46 -6.35
C ALA A 236 -10.90 14.45 -5.40
N ARG A 237 -11.28 15.73 -5.50
CA ARG A 237 -10.84 16.75 -4.55
C ARG A 237 -11.56 16.49 -3.23
N HIS A 238 -10.84 15.95 -2.24
CA HIS A 238 -11.27 15.84 -0.85
C HIS A 238 -10.72 17.02 -0.04
#